data_AF-A0AA43I843-F1
#
_entry.id   AF-A0AA43I843-F1
#
_cell.length_a   1.000
_cell.length_b   1.000
_cell.length_c   1.000
_cell.angle_alpha   90.00
_cell.angle_beta   90.00
_cell.angle_gamma   90.00
#
_symmetry.space_group_name_H-M   'P 1'
#
loop_
_entity.id
_entity.type
_entity.pdbx_description
1 polymer ?
#
loop_
_entity_poly.entity_id
_entity_poly.type
_entity_poly.pdbx_seq_one_letter_code
_entity_poly.pdbx_strand_id
1 'polypeptide(L)' 'MLKIFTDNAWSDYLYWQNQDRKTLKRINKLIRDIESTPFVGLGKSESLRFDYTGY' A
#
# COMPACT_ATOMS: atom_id res chain seq x y z
N MET A 1 -11.08 -6.08 5.86
CA MET A 1 -10.08 -7.11 5.54
C MET A 1 -8.97 -7.05 6.57
N LEU A 2 -8.30 -8.17 6.91
CA LEU A 2 -7.10 -8.11 7.76
C LEU A 2 -5.96 -7.48 6.96
N LYS A 3 -5.27 -6.50 7.55
CA LYS A 3 -4.13 -5.83 6.95
C LYS A 3 -2.86 -6.48 7.48
N ILE A 4 -2.08 -7.10 6.61
CA ILE A 4 -0.85 -7.80 6.96
C ILE A 4 0.31 -6.98 6.42
N PHE A 5 1.27 -6.66 7.28
CA PHE A 5 2.50 -5.99 6.92
C PHE A 5 3.67 -6.93 7.15
N THR A 6 4.65 -6.89 6.26
CA THR A 6 5.99 -7.41 6.56
C THR A 6 6.69 -6.44 7.51
N ASP A 7 7.73 -6.90 8.20
CA ASP A 7 8.49 -6.04 9.12
C ASP A 7 9.07 -4.80 8.42
N ASN A 8 9.56 -4.97 7.19
CA ASN A 8 10.07 -3.86 6.38
C ASN A 8 8.95 -2.86 6.03
N ALA A 9 7.80 -3.34 5.57
CA ALA A 9 6.67 -2.48 5.23
C ALA A 9 6.12 -1.73 6.46
N TRP A 10 6.13 -2.38 7.62
CA TRP A 10 5.71 -1.75 8.88
C TRP A 10 6.71 -0.67 9.33
N SER A 11 8.01 -0.94 9.23
CA SER A 11 9.07 0.05 9.50
C SER A 11 8.94 1.28 8.60
N ASP A 12 8.75 1.08 7.30
CA ASP A 12 8.54 2.17 6.34
C ASP A 12 7.28 2.97 6.67
N TYR A 13 6.19 2.29 7.05
CA TYR A 13 4.96 2.95 7.47
C TYR A 13 5.19 3.87 8.67
N LEU A 14 5.90 3.38 9.71
CA LEU A 14 6.25 4.17 10.89
C LEU A 14 7.19 5.34 10.57
N TYR A 15 8.17 5.13 9.69
CA TYR A 15 9.05 6.20 9.22
C TYR A 15 8.25 7.35 8.60
N TRP A 16 7.28 7.04 7.72
CA TRP A 16 6.44 8.06 7.10
C TRP A 16 5.53 8.79 8.09
N GLN A 17 5.16 8.19 9.23
CA GLN A 17 4.39 8.89 10.26
C GLN A 17 5.12 10.10 10.85
N ASN A 18 6.44 9.95 11.04
CA ASN A 18 7.28 10.98 11.63
C ASN A 18 7.84 11.96 10.59
N GLN A 19 8.16 11.47 9.40
CA GLN A 19 8.85 12.27 8.38
C GLN A 19 7.91 13.08 7.49
N ASP A 20 6.86 12.46 6.93
CA ASP A 20 5.93 13.12 6.02
C ASP A 20 4.50 12.57 6.10
N ARG A 21 3.65 13.33 6.78
CA ARG A 21 2.24 13.01 6.93
C ARG A 21 1.44 13.06 5.61
N LYS A 22 1.91 13.76 4.57
CA LYS A 22 1.23 13.74 3.26
C LYS A 22 1.41 12.38 2.60
N THR A 23 2.62 11.85 2.61
CA THR A 23 2.90 10.49 2.13
C THR A 23 2.11 9.44 2.92
N LEU A 24 2.08 9.52 4.26
CA LEU A 24 1.27 8.64 5.09
C LEU A 24 -0.24 8.68 4.72
N LYS A 25 -0.79 9.89 4.52
CA LYS A 25 -2.20 10.05 4.09
C LYS A 25 -2.46 9.40 2.74
N ARG A 26 -1.50 9.49 1.80
CA ARG A 26 -1.62 8.86 0.48
C ARG A 26 -1.58 7.33 0.57
N ILE A 27 -0.68 6.77 1.38
CA ILE A 27 -0.64 5.32 1.68
C ILE A 27 -1.98 4.85 2.24
N ASN A 28 -2.51 5.53 3.26
CA ASN A 28 -3.80 5.19 3.85
C ASN A 28 -4.96 5.31 2.86
N LYS A 29 -4.91 6.27 1.94
CA LYS A 29 -5.93 6.40 0.88
C LYS A 29 -5.87 5.23 -0.10
N LEU A 30 -4.67 4.82 -0.52
CA LEU A 30 -4.49 3.67 -1.42
C LEU A 30 -4.95 2.37 -0.76
N ILE A 31 -4.59 2.12 0.51
CA ILE A 31 -5.03 0.93 1.24
C ILE A 31 -6.56 0.85 1.28
N ARG A 32 -7.24 1.95 1.59
CA ARG A 32 -8.72 1.99 1.62
C ARG A 32 -9.34 1.75 0.25
N ASP A 33 -8.73 2.28 -0.80
CA ASP A 33 -9.19 2.09 -2.17
C ASP A 33 -9.06 0.63 -2.59
N ILE A 34 -7.92 -0.01 -2.32
CA ILE A 34 -7.67 -1.43 -2.59
C ILE A 34 -8.68 -2.32 -1.84
N GLU A 35 -9.06 -1.97 -0.60
CA GLU A 35 -10.10 -2.71 0.14
C GLU A 35 -11.48 -2.65 -0.53
N SER A 36 -11.76 -1.60 -1.32
CA SER A 36 -13.03 -1.44 -2.03
C SER A 36 -12.96 -1.95 -3.48
N THR A 37 -11.89 -1.65 -4.20
CA THR A 37 -11.68 -1.96 -5.62
C THR A 37 -10.21 -2.38 -5.84
N PRO A 38 -9.88 -3.68 -5.68
CA PRO A 38 -8.48 -4.13 -5.60
C PRO A 38 -7.63 -3.92 -6.87
N PHE A 39 -8.25 -4.01 -8.05
CA PHE A 39 -7.55 -4.00 -9.35
C PHE A 39 -7.95 -2.82 -10.25
N VAL A 40 -8.76 -1.91 -9.73
CA VAL A 40 -9.25 -0.74 -10.46
C VAL A 40 -9.31 0.40 -9.45
N GLY A 41 -8.80 1.58 -9.82
CA GLY A 41 -8.93 2.75 -8.95
C GLY A 41 -7.65 3.58 -8.85
N LEU A 42 -7.44 4.15 -7.67
CA LEU A 42 -6.35 5.05 -7.37
C LEU A 42 -5.00 4.33 -7.39
N GLY A 43 -4.01 5.00 -7.99
CA GLY A 43 -2.63 4.51 -8.01
C GLY A 43 -2.25 3.68 -9.22
N LYS A 44 -3.19 3.42 -10.15
CA LYS A 44 -2.95 2.60 -11.36
C LYS A 44 -2.40 1.23 -10.98
N SER A 45 -3.23 0.44 -10.28
CA SER A 45 -2.89 -0.94 -9.91
C SER A 45 -2.51 -1.73 -11.15
N GLU A 46 -1.30 -2.27 -11.18
CA GLU A 46 -0.77 -3.08 -12.26
C GLU A 46 -0.20 -4.38 -11.68
N SER A 47 -0.51 -5.50 -12.31
CA SER A 47 0.01 -6.80 -11.89
C SER A 47 1.51 -6.86 -12.11
N LEU A 48 2.23 -7.32 -11.08
CA LEU A 48 3.66 -7.54 -11.18
C LEU A 48 3.98 -8.80 -12.00
N ARG A 49 5.21 -8.89 -12.51
CA ARG A 49 5.67 -9.95 -13.43
C ARG A 49 6.81 -10.76 -12.81
N PHE A 50 7.14 -11.90 -13.43
CA PHE A 50 8.22 -12.80 -13.04
C PHE A 50 8.04 -13.33 -11.60
N ASP A 51 9.07 -13.22 -10.76
CA ASP A 51 9.08 -13.70 -9.38
C ASP A 51 8.02 -13.05 -8.47
N TYR A 52 7.44 -11.94 -8.93
CA TYR A 52 6.40 -11.19 -8.23
C TYR A 52 5.00 -11.44 -8.82
N THR A 53 4.84 -12.43 -9.69
CA THR A 53 3.52 -12.81 -10.21
C THR A 53 2.61 -13.24 -9.06
N GLY A 54 1.40 -12.68 -9.00
CA GLY A 54 0.43 -12.93 -7.92
C GLY A 54 0.40 -11.85 -6.83
N TYR A 55 1.24 -10.83 -6.95
CA TYR A 55 1.23 -9.61 -6.14
C TYR A 55 0.69 -8.40 -6.90
#